data_AF-V4IPG0-F1
#
_entry.id   AF-V4IPG0-F1
#
_cell.length_a   1.000
_cell.length_b   1.000
_cell.length_c   1.000
_cell.angle_alpha   90.00
_cell.angle_beta   90.00
_cell.angle_gamma   90.00
#
_symmetry.space_group_name_H-M   'P 1'
#
loop_
_entity.id
_entity.type
_entity.pdbx_description
1 polymer ?
#
loop_
_entity_poly.entity_id
_entity_poly.type
_entity_poly.pdbx_seq_one_letter_code
_entity_poly.pdbx_strand_id
1 'polypeptide(L)'
;MLHTWGQTMERHIHLHCIVPGGAFTFDGEQFKPCSHRDWLFPVKALSKVFRGNYLERLECAHAAGELKSPPGVHFAALRKALREHDWVVYAKPPFGGPQQIIDYLGRYTHRIAISNHRILTVADGKVTFTWK
;
A
#
# COMPACT_ATOMS: atom_id res chain seq x y z
N MET A 1 6.22 -2.78 0.88
CA MET A 1 5.70 -4.13 0.59
C MET A 1 4.40 -4.01 -0.18
N LEU A 2 4.27 -4.76 -1.27
CA LEU A 2 3.07 -4.83 -2.10
C LEU A 2 2.24 -6.04 -1.71
N HIS A 3 0.98 -5.81 -1.36
CA HIS A 3 -0.01 -6.84 -1.13
C HIS A 3 -1.10 -6.72 -2.18
N THR A 4 -1.57 -7.84 -2.73
CA THR A 4 -2.57 -7.88 -3.82
C THR A 4 -3.90 -8.49 -3.40
N TRP A 5 -3.99 -9.01 -2.19
CA TRP A 5 -5.15 -9.75 -1.66
C TRP A 5 -5.48 -9.30 -0.24
N GLY A 6 -6.77 -9.26 0.08
CA GLY A 6 -7.27 -9.01 1.42
C GLY A 6 -7.42 -10.30 2.24
N GLN A 7 -7.86 -10.18 3.49
CA GLN A 7 -8.12 -11.33 4.36
C GLN A 7 -9.26 -12.23 3.84
N THR A 8 -10.17 -11.68 3.05
CA THR A 8 -11.27 -12.40 2.39
C THR A 8 -10.85 -13.10 1.11
N MET A 9 -9.57 -13.03 0.72
CA MET A 9 -9.01 -13.52 -0.54
C MET A 9 -9.55 -12.81 -1.79
N GLU A 10 -10.19 -11.66 -1.62
CA GLU A 10 -10.54 -10.78 -2.73
C GLU A 10 -9.34 -9.90 -3.12
N ARG A 11 -9.34 -9.44 -4.36
CA ARG A 11 -8.27 -8.56 -4.87
C ARG A 11 -8.30 -7.24 -4.09
N HIS A 12 -7.22 -6.96 -3.37
CA HIS A 12 -7.06 -5.76 -2.56
C HIS A 12 -5.61 -5.27 -2.66
N ILE A 13 -5.33 -4.48 -3.69
CA ILE A 13 -3.98 -4.00 -3.99
C ILE A 13 -3.66 -2.82 -3.09
N HIS A 14 -2.64 -2.97 -2.24
CA HIS A 14 -2.20 -1.92 -1.33
C HIS A 14 -0.69 -2.02 -1.02
N LEU A 15 -0.12 -0.88 -0.64
CA LEU A 15 1.30 -0.74 -0.33
C LEU A 15 1.49 -0.38 1.15
N HIS A 16 2.35 -1.13 1.83
CA HIS A 16 2.89 -0.76 3.15
C HIS A 16 4.29 -0.20 2.98
N CYS A 17 4.51 1.05 3.37
CA CYS A 17 5.79 1.72 3.25
C CYS A 17 6.27 2.18 4.64
N ILE A 18 7.54 1.93 4.94
CA ILE A 18 8.22 2.56 6.07
C ILE A 18 9.05 3.69 5.47
N VAL A 19 8.82 4.90 5.97
CA VAL A 19 9.53 6.10 5.54
C VAL A 19 10.22 6.73 6.76
N PRO A 20 11.42 7.28 6.60
CA PRO A 20 12.05 8.06 7.66
C PRO A 20 11.18 9.26 8.03
N GLY A 21 11.13 9.61 9.31
CA GLY A 21 10.45 10.80 9.82
C GLY A 21 11.28 12.08 9.60
N GLY A 22 11.85 12.25 8.42
CA GLY A 22 12.82 13.31 8.10
C GLY A 22 13.59 12.99 6.82
N ALA A 23 14.61 13.80 6.51
CA ALA A 23 15.47 13.60 5.35
C ALA A 23 16.89 14.09 5.63
N PHE A 24 17.87 13.56 4.91
CA PHE A 24 19.20 14.14 4.89
C PHE A 24 19.21 15.46 4.12
N THR A 25 20.12 16.36 4.49
CA THR A 25 20.49 17.53 3.68
C THR A 25 21.02 17.08 2.32
N PHE A 26 20.99 17.98 1.33
CA PHE A 26 21.42 17.65 -0.04
C PHE A 26 22.89 17.23 -0.13
N ASP A 27 23.73 17.71 0.77
CA ASP A 27 25.13 17.30 0.94
C ASP A 27 25.28 15.94 1.67
N GLY A 28 24.21 15.39 2.23
CA GLY A 28 24.21 14.12 2.97
C GLY A 28 24.78 14.19 4.39
N GLU A 29 25.25 15.36 4.85
CA GLU A 29 26.01 15.46 6.10
C GLU A 29 25.12 15.45 7.35
N GLN A 30 23.88 15.92 7.24
CA GLN A 30 22.99 16.09 8.38
C GLN A 30 21.60 15.51 8.13
N PHE A 31 21.12 14.68 9.06
CA PHE A 31 19.72 14.26 9.09
C PHE A 31 18.86 15.35 9.74
N LYS A 32 17.89 15.88 8.99
CA LYS A 32 16.88 16.80 9.48
C LYS A 32 15.60 16.04 9.80
N PRO A 33 15.22 15.90 11.08
CA PRO A 33 13.94 15.30 11.43
C PRO A 33 12.79 16.20 11.00
N CYS A 34 11.62 15.62 10.81
CA CYS A 34 10.38 16.37 10.64
C CYS A 34 10.16 17.26 11.88
N SER A 35 9.71 18.50 11.65
CA SER A 35 9.39 19.44 12.72
C SER A 35 8.18 19.00 13.54
N HIS A 36 7.26 18.23 12.95
CA HIS A 36 6.08 17.69 13.62
C HIS A 36 6.35 16.32 14.23
N ARG A 37 5.98 16.14 15.50
CA ARG A 37 6.19 14.90 16.25
C ARG A 37 5.24 13.77 15.84
N ASP A 38 4.03 14.12 15.40
CA ASP A 38 2.95 13.15 15.20
C ASP A 38 2.75 12.72 13.75
N TRP A 39 3.29 13.45 12.77
CA TRP A 39 3.12 13.11 11.36
C TRP A 39 4.18 13.77 10.48
N LEU A 40 4.57 13.06 9.42
CA LEU A 40 5.51 13.57 8.41
C LEU A 40 4.82 14.48 7.38
N PHE A 41 3.62 14.07 6.93
CA PHE A 41 2.77 14.84 6.02
C PHE A 41 1.31 14.78 6.47
N PRO A 42 0.50 15.82 6.20
CA PRO A 42 -0.95 15.74 6.41
C PRO A 42 -1.55 14.69 5.48
N VAL A 43 -2.15 13.64 6.04
CA VAL A 43 -2.65 12.48 5.28
C VAL A 43 -3.63 12.86 4.17
N LYS A 44 -4.50 13.86 4.41
CA LYS A 44 -5.46 14.35 3.38
C LYS A 44 -4.76 15.00 2.19
N ALA A 45 -3.67 15.73 2.42
CA ALA A 45 -2.89 16.33 1.34
C ALA A 45 -2.12 15.24 0.59
N LEU A 46 -1.49 14.32 1.33
CA LEU A 46 -0.76 13.20 0.77
C LEU A 46 -1.64 12.31 -0.11
N SER A 47 -2.86 12.00 0.32
CA SER A 47 -3.88 11.30 -0.47
C SER A 47 -4.13 11.93 -1.83
N LYS A 48 -4.29 13.27 -1.87
CA LYS A 48 -4.56 14.01 -3.11
C LYS A 48 -3.37 13.99 -4.05
N VAL A 49 -2.16 14.21 -3.52
CA VAL A 49 -0.91 14.20 -4.28
C VAL A 49 -0.65 12.79 -4.84
N PHE A 50 -0.79 11.76 -4.02
CA PHE A 50 -0.62 10.38 -4.44
C PHE A 50 -1.59 10.01 -5.56
N ARG A 51 -2.88 10.35 -5.44
CA ARG A 51 -3.88 10.18 -6.51
C ARG A 51 -3.45 10.87 -7.80
N GLY A 52 -3.03 12.14 -7.72
CA GLY A 52 -2.58 12.90 -8.89
C GLY A 52 -1.41 12.21 -9.60
N ASN A 53 -0.34 11.94 -8.86
CA ASN A 53 0.87 11.29 -9.39
C ASN A 53 0.59 9.90 -9.96
N TYR A 54 -0.27 9.12 -9.31
CA TYR A 54 -0.65 7.80 -9.79
C TYR A 54 -1.41 7.89 -11.11
N LEU A 55 -2.42 8.76 -11.20
CA LEU A 55 -3.24 8.90 -12.40
C LEU A 55 -2.46 9.45 -13.59
N GLU A 56 -1.51 10.36 -13.35
CA GLU A 56 -0.58 10.84 -14.38
C GLU A 56 0.27 9.69 -14.92
N ARG A 57 0.92 8.92 -14.03
CA ARG A 57 1.74 7.77 -14.44
C ARG A 57 0.93 6.69 -15.13
N LEU A 58 -0.30 6.44 -14.67
CA LEU A 58 -1.23 5.49 -15.30
C LEU A 58 -1.58 5.93 -16.73
N GLU A 59 -1.80 7.22 -16.95
CA GLU A 59 -2.07 7.80 -18.27
C GLU A 59 -0.86 7.71 -19.19
N CYS A 60 0.34 8.05 -18.70
CA CYS A 60 1.58 7.89 -19.46
C CYS A 60 1.81 6.43 -19.88
N ALA A 61 1.68 5.48 -18.95
CA ALA A 61 1.89 4.06 -19.23
C ALA A 61 0.84 3.50 -20.22
N HIS A 62 -0.41 3.95 -20.13
CA HIS A 62 -1.44 3.59 -21.11
C HIS A 62 -1.15 4.19 -22.49
N ALA A 63 -0.77 5.47 -22.56
CA ALA A 63 -0.43 6.14 -23.82
C ALA A 63 0.80 5.52 -24.50
N ALA A 64 1.76 5.03 -23.71
CA ALA A 64 2.94 4.30 -24.18
C ALA A 64 2.63 2.83 -24.59
N GLY A 65 1.42 2.34 -24.35
CA GLY A 65 1.03 0.95 -24.65
C GLY A 65 1.58 -0.10 -23.67
N GLU A 66 2.21 0.32 -22.57
CA GLU A 66 2.71 -0.55 -21.50
C GLU A 66 1.56 -1.17 -20.69
N LEU A 67 0.44 -0.45 -20.60
CA LEU A 67 -0.79 -0.91 -19.95
C LEU A 67 -1.94 -0.90 -20.94
N LYS A 68 -2.58 -2.06 -21.09
CA LYS A 68 -3.81 -2.21 -21.88
C LYS A 68 -5.01 -2.17 -20.97
N SER A 69 -6.07 -1.52 -21.44
CA SER A 69 -7.35 -1.58 -20.73
C SER A 69 -7.92 -3.00 -20.79
N PRO A 70 -8.54 -3.51 -19.70
CA PRO A 70 -9.25 -4.78 -19.74
C PRO A 70 -10.37 -4.76 -20.80
N PRO A 71 -10.77 -5.94 -21.32
CA PRO A 71 -11.91 -6.03 -22.23
C PRO A 71 -13.16 -5.35 -21.66
N GLY A 72 -13.82 -4.52 -22.46
CA GLY A 72 -15.02 -3.79 -22.05
C GLY A 72 -14.78 -2.56 -21.16
N VAL A 73 -13.53 -2.21 -20.86
CA VAL A 73 -13.19 -1.04 -20.03
C VAL A 73 -12.63 0.08 -20.91
N HIS A 74 -13.30 1.23 -20.92
CA HIS A 74 -12.79 2.44 -21.56
C HIS A 74 -11.86 3.20 -20.61
N PHE A 75 -10.59 3.34 -20.99
CA PHE A 75 -9.56 3.98 -20.16
C PHE A 75 -9.96 5.37 -19.64
N ALA A 76 -10.50 6.22 -20.52
CA ALA A 76 -10.90 7.58 -20.14
C ALA A 76 -12.00 7.59 -19.06
N ALA A 77 -12.98 6.68 -19.16
CA ALA A 77 -14.04 6.53 -18.17
C ALA A 77 -13.49 5.99 -16.84
N LEU A 78 -12.62 4.99 -16.89
CA LEU A 78 -11.94 4.46 -15.70
C LEU A 78 -11.11 5.55 -15.00
N ARG A 79 -10.30 6.30 -15.74
CA ARG A 79 -9.47 7.39 -15.18
C ARG A 79 -10.33 8.47 -14.54
N LYS A 80 -11.45 8.84 -15.16
CA LYS A 80 -12.41 9.79 -14.58
C LYS A 80 -12.97 9.25 -13.25
N ALA A 81 -13.45 8.00 -13.23
CA ALA A 81 -13.99 7.38 -12.03
C ALA A 81 -12.93 7.31 -10.90
N LEU A 82 -11.69 6.94 -11.23
CA LEU A 82 -10.59 6.91 -10.26
C LEU A 82 -10.24 8.31 -9.72
N ARG A 83 -10.39 9.36 -10.53
CA ARG A 83 -10.14 10.75 -10.11
C ARG A 83 -11.21 11.26 -9.14
N GLU A 84 -12.46 10.86 -9.37
CA GLU A 84 -13.62 11.23 -8.53
C GLU A 84 -13.65 10.45 -7.22
N HIS A 85 -13.10 9.23 -7.21
CA HIS A 85 -12.98 8.43 -6.00
C HIS A 85 -12.07 9.09 -4.95
N ASP A 86 -12.38 8.86 -3.68
CA ASP A 86 -11.54 9.26 -2.56
C ASP A 86 -10.42 8.26 -2.36
N TRP A 87 -9.18 8.77 -2.38
CA TRP A 87 -8.00 7.96 -2.16
C TRP A 87 -7.55 8.10 -0.72
N VAL A 88 -7.30 6.99 -0.06
CA VAL A 88 -6.85 6.96 1.34
C VAL A 88 -5.39 6.56 1.38
N VAL A 89 -4.53 7.52 1.72
CA VAL A 89 -3.19 7.25 2.21
C VAL A 89 -3.23 7.45 3.71
N TYR A 90 -2.83 6.42 4.45
CA TYR A 90 -2.73 6.46 5.90
C TYR A 90 -1.26 6.48 6.31
N ALA A 91 -0.90 7.45 7.13
CA ALA A 91 0.43 7.57 7.71
C ALA A 91 0.28 7.80 9.21
N LYS A 92 1.10 7.12 10.01
CA LYS A 92 1.15 7.26 11.45
C LYS A 92 2.59 7.11 11.94
N PRO A 93 2.95 7.71 13.08
CA PRO A 93 4.26 7.50 13.67
C PRO A 93 4.42 6.03 14.06
N PRO A 94 5.65 5.49 14.02
CA PRO A 94 5.90 4.12 14.44
C PRO A 94 5.57 3.97 15.93
N PHE A 95 5.01 2.82 16.28
CA PHE A 95 4.70 2.46 17.66
C PHE A 95 5.80 1.55 18.21
N GLY A 96 6.20 1.75 19.46
CA GLY A 96 7.05 0.81 20.21
C GLY A 96 8.56 0.85 19.94
N GLY A 97 9.03 1.54 18.90
CA GLY A 97 10.47 1.64 18.60
C GLY A 97 10.95 0.66 17.52
N PRO A 98 12.27 0.57 17.25
CA PRO A 98 12.81 -0.18 16.11
C PRO A 98 12.44 -1.66 16.10
N GLN A 99 12.43 -2.33 17.25
CA GLN A 99 12.09 -3.74 17.35
C GLN A 99 10.65 -4.02 16.90
N GLN A 100 9.70 -3.17 17.28
CA GLN A 100 8.30 -3.28 16.90
C GLN A 100 8.08 -2.97 15.42
N ILE A 101 8.91 -2.13 14.82
CA ILE A 101 8.91 -1.91 13.37
C ILE A 101 9.36 -3.19 12.65
N ILE A 102 10.37 -3.88 13.16
CA ILE A 102 10.84 -5.17 12.62
C ILE A 102 9.76 -6.23 12.78
N ASP A 103 9.15 -6.36 13.95
CA ASP A 103 8.05 -7.30 14.20
C ASP A 103 6.83 -7.00 13.32
N TYR A 104 6.51 -5.72 13.15
CA TYR A 104 5.48 -5.26 12.23
C TYR A 104 5.82 -5.76 10.82
N LEU A 105 6.99 -5.40 10.28
CA LEU A 105 7.40 -5.81 8.93
C LEU A 105 7.40 -7.33 8.75
N GLY A 106 7.91 -8.07 9.74
CA GLY A 106 7.96 -9.53 9.76
C GLY A 106 6.58 -10.17 9.62
N ARG A 107 5.54 -9.57 10.22
CA ARG A 107 4.16 -10.06 10.05
C ARG A 107 3.66 -9.86 8.62
N TYR A 108 3.98 -8.76 7.95
CA TYR A 108 3.49 -8.53 6.59
C TYR A 108 4.26 -9.29 5.52
N THR A 109 5.47 -9.79 5.83
CA THR A 109 6.21 -10.72 4.96
C THR A 109 5.82 -12.18 5.20
N HIS A 110 5.52 -12.59 6.44
CA HIS A 110 5.28 -14.00 6.79
C HIS A 110 3.81 -14.37 7.03
N ARG A 111 2.94 -13.43 7.44
CA ARG A 111 1.48 -13.65 7.42
C ARG A 111 0.94 -13.26 6.05
N ILE A 112 1.10 -14.18 5.11
CA ILE A 112 0.42 -14.14 3.82
C ILE A 112 -1.07 -14.51 3.97
N ALA A 113 -1.81 -14.36 2.86
CA ALA A 113 -3.20 -14.76 2.56
C ALA A 113 -4.02 -15.44 3.68
N ILE A 114 -3.55 -16.56 4.22
CA ILE A 114 -4.23 -17.33 5.28
C ILE A 114 -3.29 -17.53 6.47
N SER A 115 -3.69 -17.03 7.63
CA SER A 115 -2.98 -17.25 8.89
C SER A 115 -3.21 -18.65 9.45
N ASN A 116 -2.22 -19.24 10.13
CA ASN A 116 -2.29 -20.61 10.68
C ASN A 116 -3.55 -20.91 11.50
N HIS A 117 -4.03 -19.99 12.35
CA HIS A 117 -5.22 -20.22 13.17
C HIS A 117 -6.53 -20.33 12.37
N ARG A 118 -6.52 -19.95 11.08
CA ARG A 118 -7.66 -20.13 10.18
C ARG A 118 -7.67 -21.51 9.55
N ILE A 119 -6.55 -22.23 9.54
CA ILE A 119 -6.46 -23.58 8.98
C ILE A 119 -7.16 -24.55 9.92
N LEU A 120 -8.19 -25.21 9.42
CA LEU A 120 -8.95 -26.23 10.15
C LEU A 120 -8.38 -27.62 9.91
N THR A 121 -8.13 -27.95 8.63
CA THR A 121 -7.59 -29.26 8.22
C THR A 121 -6.70 -29.14 7.00
N VAL A 122 -5.67 -29.99 6.95
CA VAL A 122 -4.82 -30.21 5.77
C VAL A 122 -4.77 -31.72 5.56
N ALA A 123 -5.50 -32.22 4.58
CA ALA A 123 -5.59 -33.65 4.27
C ALA A 123 -5.86 -33.85 2.78
N ASP A 124 -5.31 -34.91 2.20
CA ASP A 124 -5.59 -35.33 0.81
C ASP A 124 -5.37 -34.21 -0.23
N GLY A 125 -4.34 -33.39 -0.04
CA GLY A 125 -4.04 -32.25 -0.91
C GLY A 125 -5.04 -31.09 -0.82
N LYS A 126 -5.96 -31.12 0.15
CA LYS A 126 -6.96 -30.07 0.39
C LYS A 126 -6.65 -29.35 1.71
N VAL A 127 -6.84 -28.03 1.69
CA VAL A 127 -6.76 -27.17 2.87
C VAL A 127 -8.14 -26.62 3.16
N THR A 128 -8.69 -26.92 4.32
CA THR A 128 -9.94 -26.31 4.81
C THR A 128 -9.59 -25.21 5.79
N PHE A 129 -10.22 -24.05 5.66
CA PHE A 129 -9.98 -22.92 6.53
C PHE A 129 -11.24 -22.11 6.80
N THR A 130 -11.25 -21.36 7.89
CA THR A 130 -12.36 -20.45 8.22
C THR A 130 -12.29 -19.19 7.36
N TRP A 131 -13.44 -18.83 6.77
CA TRP A 131 -13.63 -17.63 5.97
C TRP A 131 -14.51 -16.62 6.72
N LYS A 132 -14.07 -15.36 6.74
CA LYS A 132 -14.76 -14.17 7.24
C LYS A 132 -14.24 -12.97 6.46
#